data_AF-A0AAV7ABQ2-F1
#
_entry.id   AF-A0AAV7ABQ2-F1
#
_cell.length_a   1.000
_cell.length_b   1.000
_cell.length_c   1.000
_cell.angle_alpha   90.00
_cell.angle_beta   90.00
_cell.angle_gamma   90.00
#
_symmetry.space_group_name_H-M   'P 1'
#
loop_
_entity.id
_entity.type
_entity.pdbx_description
1 polymer ?
#
loop_
_entity_poly.entity_id
_entity_poly.type
_entity_poly.pdbx_seq_one_letter_code
_entity_poly.pdbx_strand_id
1 'polypeptide(L)'
;MKQKDGRIKLISEILQGIKVLKLYAWETAFMKKVESFRRLELKAVKKNALLLSGALALFVASPFWVSLGMFGVFLAIDENNILDAQKAFVTIMLLNILRIPLRMFPLAITLTVQSTVSLRRLAKFFSEEELESNNVETLDSSS
;
A
#
# COMPACT_ATOMS: atom_id res chain seq x y z
N MET A 1 -4.64 -8.72 3.92
CA MET A 1 -3.74 -9.86 3.60
C MET A 1 -4.27 -11.14 4.24
N LYS A 2 -4.32 -11.28 5.58
CA LYS A 2 -4.82 -12.50 6.28
C LYS A 2 -6.15 -13.09 5.76
N GLN A 3 -7.16 -12.26 5.45
CA GLN A 3 -8.46 -12.74 4.94
C GLN A 3 -8.36 -13.29 3.50
N LYS A 4 -7.49 -12.69 2.67
CA LYS A 4 -7.20 -13.17 1.31
C LYS A 4 -6.51 -14.53 1.35
N ASP A 5 -5.54 -14.69 2.25
CA ASP A 5 -4.78 -15.94 2.41
C ASP A 5 -5.69 -17.08 2.89
N GLY A 6 -6.60 -16.79 3.83
CA GLY A 6 -7.63 -17.74 4.28
C GLY A 6 -8.56 -18.19 3.15
N ARG A 7 -9.01 -17.26 2.29
CA ARG A 7 -9.83 -17.59 1.11
C ARG A 7 -9.08 -18.47 0.13
N ILE A 8 -7.82 -18.15 -0.18
CA ILE A 8 -6.99 -18.91 -1.12
C ILE A 8 -6.75 -20.33 -0.59
N LYS A 9 -6.44 -20.47 0.70
CA LYS A 9 -6.27 -21.78 1.34
C LYS A 9 -7.56 -22.62 1.24
N LEU A 10 -8.71 -22.04 1.59
CA LEU A 10 -10.00 -22.74 1.53
C LEU A 10 -10.36 -23.17 0.10
N ILE A 11 -10.09 -22.34 -0.91
CA ILE A 11 -10.32 -22.70 -2.31
C ILE A 11 -9.39 -23.85 -2.73
N SER A 12 -8.13 -23.83 -2.30
CA SER A 12 -7.19 -24.93 -2.58
C SER A 12 -7.68 -26.26 -1.98
N GLU A 13 -8.15 -26.25 -0.73
CA GLU A 13 -8.73 -27.44 -0.07
C GLU A 13 -9.98 -27.96 -0.81
N ILE A 14 -10.86 -27.06 -1.27
CA ILE A 14 -12.05 -27.42 -2.06
C ILE A 14 -11.66 -28.07 -3.40
N LEU A 15 -10.66 -27.54 -4.10
CA LEU A 15 -10.21 -28.09 -5.38
C LEU A 15 -9.57 -29.46 -5.24
N GLN A 16 -8.78 -29.69 -4.18
CA GLN A 16 -8.21 -31.00 -3.87
C GLN A 16 -9.28 -32.05 -3.54
N GLY A 17 -10.38 -31.65 -2.88
CA GLY A 17 -11.47 -32.53 -2.44
C GLY A 17 -12.74 -32.53 -3.30
N ILE A 18 -12.71 -32.00 -4.53
CA ILE A 18 -13.93 -31.66 -5.28
C ILE A 18 -14.85 -32.86 -5.59
N LYS A 19 -14.29 -34.05 -5.82
CA LYS A 19 -15.06 -35.28 -6.10
C LYS A 19 -15.93 -35.67 -4.90
N VAL A 20 -15.36 -35.60 -3.69
CA VAL A 20 -16.07 -35.92 -2.44
C VAL A 20 -17.18 -34.90 -2.19
N LEU A 21 -16.89 -33.61 -2.36
CA LEU A 21 -17.89 -32.55 -2.19
C LEU A 21 -19.12 -32.75 -3.08
N LYS A 22 -18.92 -33.12 -4.35
CA LYS A 22 -20.02 -33.39 -5.29
C LYS A 22 -20.78 -34.67 -4.95
N LEU A 23 -20.09 -35.72 -4.48
CA LEU A 23 -20.72 -36.98 -4.09
C LEU A 23 -21.72 -36.77 -2.93
N TYR A 24 -21.40 -35.86 -2.00
CA TYR A 24 -22.23 -35.54 -0.84
C TYR A 24 -23.13 -34.29 -1.03
N ALA A 25 -23.17 -33.70 -2.23
CA ALA A 25 -23.91 -32.46 -2.53
C ALA A 25 -23.59 -31.29 -1.55
N TRP A 26 -22.34 -31.22 -1.08
CA TRP A 26 -21.89 -30.22 -0.10
C TRP A 26 -21.43 -28.90 -0.75
N GLU A 27 -21.50 -28.76 -2.07
CA GLU A 27 -21.04 -27.56 -2.79
C GLU A 27 -21.67 -26.27 -2.25
N THR A 28 -22.96 -26.29 -1.93
CA THR A 28 -23.69 -25.11 -1.47
C THR A 28 -23.21 -24.65 -0.08
N ALA A 29 -22.90 -25.59 0.82
CA ALA A 29 -22.39 -25.27 2.15
C ALA A 29 -20.99 -24.66 2.09
N PHE A 30 -20.10 -25.21 1.27
CA PHE A 30 -18.76 -24.66 1.06
C PHE A 30 -18.78 -23.32 0.33
N MET A 31 -19.70 -23.13 -0.64
CA MET A 31 -19.88 -21.86 -1.33
C MET A 31 -20.28 -20.74 -0.37
N LYS A 32 -21.24 -21.00 0.54
CA LYS A 32 -21.61 -20.06 1.61
C LYS A 32 -20.42 -19.71 2.51
N LYS A 33 -19.56 -20.69 2.81
CA LYS A 33 -18.34 -20.47 3.60
C LYS A 33 -17.34 -19.57 2.87
N VAL A 34 -17.11 -19.77 1.57
CA VAL A 34 -16.24 -18.90 0.76
C VAL A 34 -16.81 -17.47 0.67
N GLU A 35 -18.13 -17.34 0.53
CA GLU A 35 -18.81 -16.06 0.45
C GLU A 35 -18.67 -15.24 1.75
N SER A 36 -18.71 -15.89 2.91
CA SER A 36 -18.52 -15.21 4.20
C SER A 36 -17.12 -14.59 4.32
N PHE A 37 -16.07 -15.31 3.88
CA PHE A 37 -14.70 -14.77 3.78
C PHE A 37 -14.63 -13.61 2.77
N ARG A 38 -15.27 -13.74 1.60
CA ARG A 38 -15.32 -12.68 0.59
C ARG A 38 -15.98 -11.41 1.13
N ARG A 39 -17.04 -11.53 1.93
CA ARG A 39 -17.73 -10.39 2.54
C ARG A 39 -16.84 -9.63 3.51
N LEU A 40 -16.05 -10.33 4.31
CA LEU A 40 -15.07 -9.72 5.21
C LEU A 40 -13.95 -9.02 4.44
N GLU A 41 -13.45 -9.64 3.37
CA GLU A 41 -12.46 -9.03 2.47
C GLU A 41 -13.00 -7.74 1.84
N LEU A 42 -14.22 -7.78 1.29
CA LEU A 42 -14.87 -6.61 0.69
C LEU A 42 -15.10 -5.49 1.71
N LYS A 43 -15.47 -5.80 2.96
CA LYS A 43 -15.60 -4.79 4.01
C LYS A 43 -14.28 -4.09 4.29
N ALA A 44 -13.18 -4.84 4.35
CA ALA A 44 -11.85 -4.27 4.54
C ALA A 44 -11.41 -3.42 3.33
N VAL A 45 -11.63 -3.90 2.11
CA VAL A 45 -11.34 -3.17 0.87
C VAL A 45 -12.15 -1.88 0.80
N LYS A 46 -13.45 -1.93 1.11
CA LYS A 46 -14.32 -0.74 1.14
C LYS A 46 -13.85 0.29 2.17
N LYS A 47 -13.49 -0.16 3.38
CA LYS A 47 -12.95 0.74 4.42
C LYS A 47 -11.66 1.40 3.94
N ASN A 48 -10.75 0.65 3.33
CA ASN A 48 -9.51 1.18 2.79
C ASN A 48 -9.76 2.17 1.65
N ALA A 49 -10.68 1.85 0.73
CA ALA A 49 -11.07 2.75 -0.35
C ALA A 49 -11.64 4.06 0.18
N LEU A 50 -12.51 4.01 1.19
CA LEU A 50 -13.07 5.22 1.82
C LEU A 50 -11.98 6.09 2.48
N LEU A 51 -11.04 5.47 3.20
CA LEU A 51 -9.91 6.17 3.79
C LEU A 51 -9.02 6.83 2.72
N LEU A 52 -8.72 6.10 1.64
CA LEU A 52 -7.92 6.61 0.54
C LEU A 52 -8.62 7.78 -0.17
N SER A 53 -9.91 7.65 -0.47
CA SER A 53 -10.72 8.72 -1.07
C SER A 53 -10.76 9.96 -0.17
N GLY A 54 -10.94 9.80 1.14
CA GLY A 54 -10.90 10.91 2.09
C GLY A 54 -9.54 11.59 2.14
N ALA A 55 -8.46 10.81 2.19
CA ALA A 55 -7.10 11.33 2.14
C ALA A 55 -6.82 12.11 0.85
N LEU A 56 -7.20 11.56 -0.31
CA LEU A 56 -7.04 12.23 -1.61
C LEU A 56 -7.84 13.53 -1.68
N ALA A 57 -9.07 13.54 -1.19
CA ALA A 57 -9.89 14.75 -1.12
C ALA A 57 -9.21 15.83 -0.26
N LEU A 58 -8.68 15.46 0.92
CA LEU A 58 -7.91 16.36 1.76
C LEU A 58 -6.64 16.85 1.08
N PHE A 59 -5.94 15.99 0.32
CA PHE A 59 -4.75 16.39 -0.44
C PHE A 59 -5.06 17.40 -1.55
N VAL A 60 -6.18 17.23 -2.25
CA VAL A 60 -6.63 18.17 -3.29
C VAL A 60 -7.07 19.50 -2.67
N ALA A 61 -7.74 19.47 -1.51
CA ALA A 61 -8.21 20.66 -0.82
C ALA A 61 -7.13 21.38 0.00
N SER A 62 -6.10 20.67 0.47
CA SER A 62 -4.98 21.17 1.28
C SER A 62 -4.41 22.51 0.79
N PRO A 63 -4.05 22.70 -0.49
CA PRO A 63 -3.49 23.98 -0.92
C PRO A 63 -4.41 25.18 -0.82
N PHE A 64 -5.72 24.96 -0.96
CA PHE A 64 -6.70 26.01 -0.74
C PHE A 64 -6.67 26.46 0.73
N TRP A 65 -6.72 25.50 1.66
CA TRP A 65 -6.63 25.77 3.08
C TRP A 65 -5.31 26.41 3.50
N VAL A 66 -4.19 25.96 2.94
CA VAL A 66 -2.87 26.55 3.19
C VAL A 66 -2.80 27.98 2.68
N SER A 67 -3.27 28.25 1.46
CA SER A 67 -3.27 29.61 0.90
C SER A 67 -4.20 30.53 1.71
N LEU A 68 -5.38 30.05 2.10
CA LEU A 68 -6.32 30.78 2.95
C LEU A 68 -5.70 31.14 4.30
N GLY A 69 -5.03 30.18 4.96
CA GLY A 69 -4.34 30.43 6.22
C GLY A 69 -3.18 31.41 6.07
N MET A 70 -2.38 31.28 5.00
CA MET A 70 -1.23 32.14 4.74
C MET A 70 -1.66 33.58 4.49
N PHE A 71 -2.66 33.81 3.63
CA PHE A 71 -3.19 35.14 3.38
C PHE A 71 -3.95 35.68 4.59
N GLY A 72 -4.75 34.85 5.26
CA GLY A 72 -5.47 35.24 6.48
C GLY A 72 -4.54 35.76 7.56
N VAL A 73 -3.44 35.05 7.83
CA VAL A 73 -2.42 35.50 8.79
C VAL A 73 -1.68 36.75 8.28
N PHE A 74 -1.35 36.81 6.98
CA PHE A 74 -0.67 37.97 6.39
C PHE A 74 -1.46 39.27 6.55
N LEU A 75 -2.78 39.23 6.36
CA LEU A 75 -3.65 40.39 6.58
C LEU A 75 -3.92 40.67 8.07
N ALA A 76 -3.92 39.65 8.93
CA ALA A 76 -4.23 39.82 10.35
C ALA A 76 -3.07 40.40 11.19
N ILE A 77 -1.83 40.31 10.72
CA ILE A 77 -0.64 40.77 11.47
C ILE A 77 -0.46 42.29 11.41
N ASP A 78 -0.73 42.93 10.28
CA ASP A 78 -0.53 44.38 10.11
C ASP A 78 -1.60 44.92 9.14
N GLU A 79 -2.29 45.98 9.55
CA GLU A 79 -3.31 46.65 8.75
C GLU A 79 -2.72 47.32 7.48
N ASN A 80 -1.41 47.57 7.46
CA ASN A 80 -0.71 48.13 6.31
C ASN A 80 -0.30 47.08 5.26
N ASN A 81 -0.50 45.79 5.54
CA ASN A 81 -0.17 44.72 4.59
C ASN A 81 -1.19 44.64 3.46
N ILE A 82 -0.88 45.33 2.36
CA ILE A 82 -1.69 45.24 1.13
C ILE A 82 -1.32 43.96 0.37
N LEU A 83 -2.32 43.07 0.24
CA LEU A 83 -2.25 41.89 -0.59
C LEU A 83 -2.41 42.29 -2.07
N ASP A 84 -1.28 42.57 -2.72
CA ASP A 84 -1.24 42.85 -4.14
C ASP A 84 -1.37 41.56 -4.98
N ALA A 85 -1.94 41.69 -6.19
CA ALA A 85 -2.15 40.58 -7.11
C ALA A 85 -0.84 39.87 -7.47
N GLN A 86 0.26 40.61 -7.60
CA GLN A 86 1.59 40.05 -7.83
C GLN A 86 2.03 39.13 -6.69
N LYS A 87 1.88 39.58 -5.43
CA LYS A 87 2.27 38.79 -4.24
C LYS A 87 1.41 37.54 -4.12
N ALA A 88 0.10 37.65 -4.35
CA ALA A 88 -0.82 36.52 -4.28
C ALA A 88 -0.48 35.45 -5.34
N PHE A 89 -0.26 35.86 -6.60
CA PHE A 89 0.05 34.94 -7.69
C PHE A 89 1.38 34.22 -7.49
N VAL A 90 2.44 34.96 -7.11
CA VAL A 90 3.77 34.38 -6.82
C VAL A 90 3.70 33.37 -5.67
N THR A 91 2.95 33.70 -4.61
CA THR A 91 2.77 32.80 -3.45
C THR A 91 2.07 31.50 -3.84
N ILE A 92 0.97 31.58 -4.59
CA ILE A 92 0.24 30.39 -5.06
C ILE A 92 1.12 29.53 -5.99
N MET A 93 1.91 30.15 -6.87
CA MET A 93 2.87 29.44 -7.72
C MET A 93 3.93 28.71 -6.89
N LEU A 94 4.51 29.37 -5.90
CA LEU A 94 5.51 28.77 -5.03
C LEU A 94 4.93 27.59 -4.23
N LEU A 95 3.71 27.75 -3.70
CA LEU A 95 2.97 26.67 -3.05
C LEU A 95 2.73 25.49 -3.99
N ASN A 96 2.43 25.72 -5.27
CA ASN A 96 2.27 24.65 -6.26
C ASN A 96 3.57 23.85 -6.49
N ILE A 97 4.71 24.54 -6.62
CA ILE A 97 6.01 23.89 -6.81
C ILE A 97 6.38 23.05 -5.57
N LEU A 98 6.13 23.57 -4.38
CA LEU A 98 6.44 22.89 -3.12
C LEU A 98 5.61 21.60 -2.89
N ARG A 99 4.46 21.43 -3.55
CA ARG A 99 3.62 20.22 -3.41
C ARG A 99 4.32 18.95 -3.85
N ILE A 100 5.14 19.02 -4.90
CA ILE A 100 5.79 17.83 -5.46
C ILE A 100 6.75 17.20 -4.45
N PRO A 101 7.75 17.92 -3.91
CA PRO A 101 8.66 17.34 -2.91
C PRO A 101 7.93 16.92 -1.64
N LEU A 102 6.91 17.66 -1.18
CA LEU A 102 6.12 17.27 0.00
C LEU A 102 5.36 15.94 -0.20
N ARG A 103 4.92 15.63 -1.42
CA ARG A 103 4.30 14.32 -1.74
C ARG A 103 5.34 13.20 -1.85
N MET A 104 6.51 13.51 -2.41
CA MET A 104 7.57 12.51 -2.59
C MET A 104 8.26 12.16 -1.27
N PHE A 105 8.29 13.08 -0.31
CA PHE A 105 9.02 12.89 0.94
C PHE A 105 8.55 11.68 1.77
N PRO A 106 7.25 11.50 2.08
CA PRO A 106 6.78 10.29 2.78
C PRO A 106 6.98 9.00 1.97
N LEU A 107 6.86 9.10 0.65
CA LEU A 107 7.09 7.97 -0.24
C LEU A 107 8.55 7.53 -0.19
N ALA A 108 9.49 8.47 -0.22
CA ALA A 108 10.92 8.19 -0.10
C ALA A 108 11.24 7.48 1.22
N ILE A 109 10.69 7.96 2.35
CA ILE A 109 10.86 7.29 3.66
C ILE A 109 10.37 5.84 3.61
N THR A 110 9.18 5.62 3.05
CA THR A 110 8.60 4.27 2.93
C THR A 110 9.49 3.36 2.09
N LEU A 111 9.97 3.85 0.94
CA LEU A 111 10.84 3.10 0.04
C LEU A 111 12.20 2.80 0.69
N THR A 112 12.78 3.75 1.42
CA THR A 112 14.02 3.53 2.18
C THR A 112 13.84 2.42 3.20
N VAL A 113 12.78 2.47 4.02
CA VAL A 113 12.50 1.41 5.01
C VAL A 113 12.32 0.05 4.35
N GLN A 114 11.53 -0.03 3.27
CA GLN A 114 11.32 -1.28 2.54
C GLN A 114 12.62 -1.81 1.91
N SER A 115 13.47 -0.93 1.39
CA SER A 115 14.77 -1.26 0.83
C SER A 115 15.70 -1.81 1.90
N THR A 116 15.80 -1.15 3.06
CA THR A 116 16.62 -1.60 4.19
C THR A 116 16.23 -3.00 4.67
N VAL A 117 14.93 -3.27 4.82
CA VAL A 117 14.46 -4.60 5.23
C VAL A 117 14.76 -5.65 4.15
N SER A 118 14.64 -5.30 2.87
CA SER A 118 14.96 -6.20 1.76
C SER A 118 16.46 -6.51 1.68
N LEU A 119 17.32 -5.51 1.81
CA LEU A 119 18.77 -5.68 1.87
C LEU A 119 19.19 -6.56 3.05
N ARG A 120 18.57 -6.39 4.22
CA ARG A 120 18.84 -7.26 5.38
C ARG A 120 18.51 -8.73 5.10
N ARG A 121 17.44 -9.02 4.37
CA ARG A 121 17.10 -10.40 3.98
C ARG A 121 18.10 -10.97 2.98
N LEU A 122 18.51 -10.18 1.99
CA LEU A 122 19.53 -10.58 1.02
C LEU A 122 20.88 -10.85 1.70
N ALA A 123 21.31 -9.96 2.59
CA ALA A 123 22.53 -10.15 3.37
C ALA A 123 22.48 -11.44 4.19
N LYS A 124 21.33 -11.75 4.81
CA LYS A 124 21.15 -13.02 5.53
C LYS A 124 21.29 -14.23 4.62
N PHE A 125 20.64 -14.21 3.44
CA PHE A 125 20.71 -15.30 2.47
C PHE A 125 22.13 -15.52 1.92
N PHE A 126 22.86 -14.45 1.61
CA PHE A 126 24.25 -14.55 1.16
C PHE A 126 25.24 -14.94 2.27
N SER A 127 24.84 -14.86 3.53
CA SER A 127 25.66 -15.28 4.68
C SER A 127 25.26 -16.67 5.20
N GLU A 128 24.37 -17.37 4.50
CA GLU A 128 23.96 -18.73 4.84
C GLU A 128 25.07 -19.69 4.42
N GLU A 129 25.34 -20.74 5.20
CA GLU A 129 26.41 -21.70 4.91
C GLU A 129 26.15 -22.40 3.57
N GLU A 130 27.14 -22.38 2.68
CA GLU A 130 27.09 -23.15 1.44
C GLU A 130 27.27 -24.64 1.76
N LEU A 131 26.56 -25.51 1.02
CA LEU A 131 26.73 -26.95 1.11
C LEU A 131 28.18 -27.32 0.81
N GLU A 132 28.85 -28.00 1.75
CA GLU A 132 30.21 -28.49 1.52
C GLU A 132 30.23 -29.40 0.28
N SER A 133 31.18 -29.13 -0.63
CA SER A 133 31.34 -29.86 -1.90
C SER A 133 31.48 -31.39 -1.73
N ASN A 134 31.83 -31.87 -0.54
CA ASN A 134 31.93 -33.30 -0.22
C ASN A 134 30.58 -34.00 -0.01
N ASN A 135 29.47 -33.25 0.13
CA ASN A 135 28.13 -33.81 0.35
C ASN A 135 27.24 -33.70 -0.90
N VAL A 136 27.82 -33.40 -2.06
CA VAL A 136 27.11 -33.19 -3.32
C VAL A 136 27.55 -34.27 -4.32
N GLU A 137 26.70 -35.26 -4.59
CA GLU A 137 26.85 -36.12 -5.76
C GLU A 137 26.43 -35.34 -7.00
N THR A 138 27.39 -34.84 -7.76
CA THR A 138 27.15 -34.39 -9.14
C THR A 138 26.92 -35.63 -10.00
N LEU A 139 25.65 -35.84 -10.40
CA LEU A 139 25.33 -36.83 -11.42
C LEU A 139 25.96 -36.38 -12.74
N ASP A 140 27.10 -36.99 -13.10
CA ASP A 140 27.69 -36.80 -14.41
C ASP A 140 26.68 -37.20 -15.48
N SER A 141 26.25 -36.21 -16.27
CA SER A 141 25.50 -36.45 -17.50
C SER A 141 26.45 -37.07 -18.53
N SER A 142 26.69 -38.38 -18.40
CA SER A 142 27.48 -39.18 -19.34
C SER A 142 26.97 -40.61 -19.34
N SER A 143 25.90 -40.85 -20.11
CA SER A 143 25.66 -42.06 -20.91
C SER A 143 24.46 -41.85 -21.82
#